data_AF-A0A3D1M0Z6-F1
#
_entry.id   AF-A0A3D1M0Z6-F1
#
_cell.length_a   1.000
_cell.length_b   1.000
_cell.length_c   1.000
_cell.angle_alpha   90.00
_cell.angle_beta   90.00
_cell.angle_gamma   90.00
#
_symmetry.space_group_name_H-M   'P 1'
#
loop_
_entity.id
_entity.type
_entity.pdbx_description
1 polymer ?
#
loop_
_entity_poly.entity_id
_entity_poly.type
_entity_poly.pdbx_seq_one_letter_code
_entity_poly.pdbx_strand_id
1 'polypeptide(L)'
;MIEENFKPVDIESACSHCGGMMVLRAEEIICLMCGKTKYLPIKTIDKVPRPEYREELVRSVDETVFKVKYRIMNRALLSQVPQKGSGTVQPYASCVGISGPTGTLSSAHAKENLKKGFYRATGLRLRDLEEVLS
;
A
#
# COMPACT_ATOMS: atom_id res chain seq x y z
N MET A 1 17.58 15.44 -25.15
CA MET A 1 18.60 15.70 -24.12
C MET A 1 17.85 16.27 -22.93
N ILE A 2 17.66 15.48 -21.87
CA ILE A 2 16.98 15.95 -20.66
C ILE A 2 18.08 16.24 -19.65
N GLU A 3 18.31 17.51 -19.37
CA GLU A 3 19.18 17.95 -18.29
C GLU A 3 18.50 17.58 -16.96
N GLU A 4 19.01 16.54 -16.31
CA GLU A 4 18.64 16.23 -14.93
C GLU A 4 19.17 17.35 -14.04
N ASN A 5 18.24 18.17 -13.52
CA ASN A 5 18.53 19.17 -12.49
C ASN A 5 19.00 18.47 -11.20
N PHE A 6 20.31 18.22 -11.12
CA PHE A 6 20.98 17.75 -9.90
C PHE A 6 20.99 18.88 -8.87
N LYS A 7 20.19 18.76 -7.81
CA LYS A 7 20.50 19.46 -6.56
C LYS A 7 21.62 18.68 -5.85
N PRO A 8 22.79 19.27 -5.58
CA PRO A 8 23.85 18.61 -4.85
C PRO A 8 23.35 18.27 -3.44
N VAL A 9 23.56 17.03 -3.01
CA VAL A 9 23.36 16.63 -1.63
C VAL A 9 24.53 17.21 -0.83
N ASP A 10 24.27 18.07 0.15
CA ASP A 10 25.30 18.57 1.05
C ASP A 10 25.84 17.41 1.89
N ILE A 11 27.01 16.90 1.50
CA ILE A 11 27.74 15.87 2.25
C ILE A 11 28.56 16.60 3.31
N GLU A 12 28.30 16.34 4.59
CA GLU A 12 29.19 16.77 5.67
C GLU A 12 30.61 16.26 5.39
N SER A 13 31.58 17.17 5.27
CA SER A 13 32.96 16.83 4.90
C SER A 13 33.71 16.04 5.98
N ALA A 14 33.19 16.02 7.21
CA ALA A 14 33.81 15.37 8.36
C ALA A 14 32.78 14.61 9.21
N CYS A 15 33.20 13.48 9.77
CA CYS A 15 32.36 12.65 10.62
C CYS A 15 32.09 13.34 11.95
N SER A 16 30.81 13.51 12.29
CA SER A 16 30.38 14.07 13.59
C SER A 16 30.83 13.27 14.83
N HIS A 17 31.27 12.02 14.65
CA HIS A 17 31.78 11.20 15.75
C HIS A 17 33.29 11.35 15.97
N CYS A 18 34.11 11.31 14.91
CA CYS A 18 35.57 11.21 15.04
C CYS A 18 36.34 12.25 14.22
N GLY A 19 35.65 13.17 13.54
CA GLY A 19 36.26 14.13 12.61
C GLY A 19 36.83 13.51 11.33
N GLY A 20 36.74 12.19 11.17
CA GLY A 20 37.29 11.45 10.03
C GLY A 20 36.55 11.75 8.72
N MET A 21 37.24 11.53 7.60
CA MET A 21 36.71 11.77 6.26
C MET A 21 35.45 10.93 6.01
N MET A 22 34.42 11.58 5.47
CA MET A 22 33.16 10.97 5.05
C MET A 22 33.18 10.74 3.54
N VAL A 23 32.81 9.55 3.09
CA VAL A 23 32.73 9.20 1.67
C VAL A 23 31.32 8.73 1.32
N LEU A 24 30.77 9.26 0.24
CA LEU A 24 29.50 8.81 -0.32
C LEU A 24 29.70 7.52 -1.14
N ARG A 25 28.87 6.51 -0.88
CA ARG A 25 28.78 5.26 -1.64
C ARG A 25 27.32 4.98 -1.97
N ALA A 26 26.94 4.98 -3.24
CA ALA A 26 25.59 4.66 -3.75
C ALA A 26 24.41 5.32 -3.00
N GLU A 27 24.01 4.77 -1.84
CA GLU A 27 22.89 5.22 -1.00
C GLU A 27 23.28 5.43 0.48
N GLU A 28 24.57 5.48 0.80
CA GLU A 28 25.09 5.64 2.16
C GLU A 28 26.33 6.55 2.21
N ILE A 29 26.53 7.23 3.34
CA ILE A 29 27.74 8.01 3.63
C ILE A 29 28.48 7.29 4.77
N ILE A 30 29.72 6.89 4.55
CA ILE A 30 30.52 6.15 5.53
C ILE A 30 31.75 6.94 5.96
N CYS A 31 32.08 6.90 7.26
CA CYS A 31 33.35 7.39 7.76
C CYS A 31 34.44 6.33 7.58
N LEU A 32 35.53 6.66 6.90
CA LEU A 32 36.65 5.72 6.69
C LEU A 32 37.46 5.44 7.96
N MET A 33 37.35 6.30 8.98
CA MET A 33 38.14 6.17 10.21
C MET A 33 37.45 5.33 11.28
N CYS A 34 36.15 5.52 11.51
CA CYS A 34 35.41 4.81 12.56
C CYS A 34 34.33 3.86 12.03
N GLY A 35 34.15 3.77 10.71
CA GLY A 35 33.14 2.91 10.08
C GLY A 35 31.70 3.36 10.30
N LYS A 36 31.46 4.56 10.85
CA LYS A 36 30.11 5.06 11.09
C LYS A 36 29.41 5.37 9.77
N THR A 37 28.28 4.72 9.54
CA THR A 37 27.48 4.85 8.32
C THR A 37 26.23 5.67 8.59
N LYS A 38 25.97 6.65 7.73
CA LYS A 38 24.73 7.41 7.62
C LYS A 38 24.05 7.00 6.32
N TYR A 39 22.99 6.22 6.40
CA TYR A 39 22.18 5.88 5.24
C TYR A 39 21.50 7.13 4.71
N LEU A 40 21.61 7.39 3.41
CA LEU A 40 20.79 8.42 2.79
C LEU A 40 19.34 7.93 2.80
N PRO A 41 18.36 8.83 2.98
CA PRO A 41 16.97 8.47 2.82
C PRO A 41 16.78 7.89 1.43
N ILE A 42 16.36 6.62 1.37
CA ILE A 42 16.12 5.93 0.11
C ILE A 42 15.09 6.76 -0.67
N LYS A 43 15.46 7.26 -1.85
CA LYS A 43 14.58 8.05 -2.76
C LYS A 43 13.27 7.32 -3.09
N THR A 44 13.18 6.02 -2.79
CA THR A 44 12.04 5.17 -3.07
C THR A 44 11.11 4.95 -1.88
N ILE A 45 11.39 5.32 -0.62
CA ILE A 45 10.40 5.13 0.47
C ILE A 45 9.11 5.92 0.18
N ASP A 46 9.22 7.13 -0.36
CA ASP A 46 8.07 7.92 -0.81
C ASP A 46 7.42 7.36 -2.08
N LYS A 47 8.15 6.54 -2.84
CA LYS A 47 7.64 5.79 -4.00
C LYS A 47 7.18 4.38 -3.66
N VAL A 48 7.42 3.88 -2.43
CA VAL A 48 6.87 2.61 -1.97
C VAL A 48 5.38 2.85 -1.90
N PRO A 49 4.57 2.15 -2.72
CA PRO A 49 3.15 2.41 -2.79
C PRO A 49 2.53 2.00 -1.44
N ARG A 50 2.33 2.95 -0.53
CA ARG A 50 1.72 2.70 0.79
C ARG A 50 0.32 2.11 0.61
N PRO A 51 -0.19 1.25 1.48
CA PRO A 51 -1.57 0.78 1.36
C PRO A 51 -2.51 1.99 1.37
N GLU A 52 -3.13 2.29 0.24
CA GLU A 52 -4.15 3.34 0.16
C GLU A 52 -5.44 2.76 0.75
N TYR A 53 -5.85 3.32 1.88
CA TYR A 53 -7.19 3.09 2.38
C TYR A 53 -8.17 3.82 1.47
N ARG A 54 -9.19 3.09 1.01
CA ARG A 54 -10.29 3.63 0.22
C ARG A 54 -11.61 3.33 0.90
N GLU A 55 -12.59 4.13 0.58
CA GLU A 55 -13.95 3.98 1.07
C GLU A 55 -14.88 3.95 -0.14
N GLU A 56 -15.76 2.95 -0.20
CA GLU A 56 -16.73 2.79 -1.28
C GLU A 56 -18.14 2.63 -0.69
N LEU A 57 -19.11 3.26 -1.34
CA LEU A 57 -20.52 3.06 -1.04
C LEU A 57 -21.02 1.88 -1.86
N VAL A 58 -21.21 0.75 -1.20
CA VAL A 58 -21.65 -0.49 -1.82
C VAL A 58 -23.14 -0.68 -1.59
N ARG A 59 -23.87 -0.80 -2.70
CA ARG A 59 -25.21 -1.38 -2.68
C ARG A 59 -25.07 -2.90 -2.76
N SER A 60 -25.54 -3.59 -1.73
CA SER A 60 -25.65 -5.04 -1.77
C SER A 60 -26.75 -5.47 -2.75
N VAL A 61 -26.83 -6.78 -3.00
CA VAL A 61 -27.82 -7.34 -3.96
C VAL A 61 -29.25 -7.13 -3.47
N ASP A 62 -29.46 -7.07 -2.17
CA ASP A 62 -30.72 -6.77 -1.47
C ASP A 62 -30.99 -5.25 -1.33
N GLU A 63 -30.33 -4.41 -2.13
CA GLU A 63 -30.45 -2.94 -2.15
C GLU A 63 -30.00 -2.20 -0.87
N THR A 64 -29.58 -2.93 0.15
CA THR A 64 -29.01 -2.37 1.37
C THR A 64 -27.68 -1.64 1.09
N VAL A 65 -27.51 -0.46 1.66
CA VAL A 65 -26.32 0.38 1.43
C VAL A 65 -25.34 0.24 2.58
N PHE A 66 -24.08 -0.05 2.23
CA PHE A 66 -22.97 -0.15 3.16
C PHE A 66 -21.83 0.77 2.73
N LYS A 67 -21.15 1.38 3.70
CA LYS A 67 -19.89 2.07 3.46
C LYS A 67 -18.77 1.12 3.86
N VAL A 68 -17.97 0.68 2.90
CA VAL A 68 -16.87 -0.27 3.12
C VAL A 68 -15.55 0.46 3.03
N LYS A 69 -14.80 0.47 4.13
CA LYS A 69 -13.42 0.93 4.19
C LYS A 69 -12.49 -0.26 3.96
N TYR A 70 -11.61 -0.17 2.98
CA TYR A 70 -10.76 -1.28 2.58
C TYR A 70 -9.36 -0.80 2.21
N ARG A 71 -8.40 -1.72 2.28
CA ARG A 71 -7.04 -1.54 1.74
C ARG A 71 -6.86 -2.45 0.54
N ILE A 72 -6.27 -1.94 -0.54
CA ILE A 72 -5.95 -2.76 -1.70
C ILE A 72 -4.67 -3.55 -1.39
N MET A 73 -4.80 -4.87 -1.35
CA MET A 73 -3.69 -5.80 -1.15
C MET A 73 -3.19 -6.32 -2.50
N ASN A 74 -1.90 -6.70 -2.54
CA ASN A 74 -1.16 -7.02 -3.77
C ASN A 74 -1.06 -5.85 -4.76
N ARG A 75 -0.69 -4.68 -4.25
CA ARG A 75 -0.37 -3.47 -5.05
C ARG A 75 0.78 -3.69 -6.05
N ALA A 76 1.61 -4.73 -5.85
CA ALA A 76 2.63 -5.16 -6.80
C ALA A 76 2.08 -5.61 -8.18
N LEU A 77 0.77 -5.87 -8.30
CA LEU A 77 0.08 -6.18 -9.57
C LEU A 77 -0.75 -5.01 -10.12
N LEU A 78 -0.71 -3.84 -9.48
CA LEU A 78 -1.29 -2.61 -10.05
C LEU A 78 -0.38 -1.98 -11.12
N SER A 79 0.89 -2.41 -11.20
CA SER A 79 1.84 -1.98 -12.24
C SER A 79 1.71 -2.76 -13.55
N GLN A 80 1.05 -3.93 -13.56
CA GLN A 80 0.89 -4.76 -14.75
C GLN A 80 -0.47 -5.44 -14.77
N VAL A 81 -1.24 -5.17 -15.83
CA VAL A 81 -2.54 -5.82 -16.09
C VAL A 81 -2.31 -7.33 -16.22
N PRO A 82 -2.84 -8.17 -15.32
CA PRO A 82 -2.67 -9.60 -15.45
C PRO A 82 -3.48 -10.11 -16.65
N GLN A 83 -2.85 -10.90 -17.53
CA GLN A 83 -3.55 -11.51 -18.66
C GLN A 83 -4.62 -12.50 -18.18
N LYS A 84 -5.75 -12.54 -18.90
CA LYS A 84 -6.88 -13.42 -18.63
C LYS A 84 -6.41 -14.89 -18.69
N GLY A 85 -6.58 -15.64 -17.61
CA GLY A 85 -6.11 -17.03 -17.48
C GLY A 85 -4.79 -17.21 -16.74
N SER A 86 -4.13 -16.12 -16.34
CA SER A 86 -2.95 -16.19 -15.50
C SER A 86 -3.31 -16.55 -14.06
N GLY A 87 -2.70 -17.60 -13.52
CA GLY A 87 -2.75 -17.98 -12.09
C GLY A 87 -2.08 -16.98 -11.14
N THR A 88 -1.71 -15.79 -11.60
CA THR A 88 -1.15 -14.72 -10.78
C THR A 88 -2.18 -14.18 -9.80
N VAL A 89 -1.71 -13.89 -8.58
CA VAL A 89 -2.51 -13.49 -7.40
C VAL A 89 -3.27 -12.18 -7.66
N GLN A 90 -4.48 -12.21 -8.21
CA GLN A 90 -5.26 -11.00 -8.49
C GLN A 90 -5.32 -10.05 -7.27
N PRO A 91 -5.22 -8.72 -7.49
CA PRO A 91 -5.38 -7.76 -6.40
C PRO A 91 -6.74 -7.94 -5.73
N TYR A 92 -6.78 -7.77 -4.42
CA TYR A 92 -8.00 -7.91 -3.63
C TYR A 92 -8.12 -6.78 -2.62
N ALA A 93 -9.34 -6.52 -2.17
CA ALA A 93 -9.65 -5.58 -1.12
C ALA A 93 -9.70 -6.31 0.22
N SER A 94 -8.83 -5.95 1.16
CA SER A 94 -8.94 -6.40 2.55
C SER A 94 -9.83 -5.40 3.28
N CYS A 95 -10.95 -5.87 3.84
CA CYS A 95 -11.88 -5.06 4.61
C CYS A 95 -11.21 -4.57 5.89
N VAL A 96 -11.37 -3.29 6.20
CA VAL A 96 -10.80 -2.64 7.39
C VAL A 96 -11.91 -2.10 8.29
N GLY A 97 -13.05 -1.74 7.70
CA GLY A 97 -14.20 -1.27 8.44
C GLY A 97 -15.45 -1.27 7.57
N ILE A 98 -16.59 -1.40 8.22
CA ILE A 98 -17.89 -1.31 7.57
C ILE A 98 -18.83 -0.45 8.41
N SER A 99 -19.62 0.38 7.73
CA SER A 99 -20.66 1.19 8.35
C SER A 99 -21.97 1.03 7.58
N GLY A 100 -23.08 1.17 8.28
CA GLY A 100 -24.43 0.90 7.75
C GLY A 100 -25.18 -0.09 8.63
N PRO A 101 -26.24 -0.73 8.13
CA PRO A 101 -27.06 -1.67 8.90
C PRO A 101 -26.36 -3.03 9.02
N THR A 102 -25.21 -3.07 9.68
CA THR A 102 -24.35 -4.27 9.82
C THR A 102 -25.06 -5.45 10.49
N GLY A 103 -26.09 -5.21 11.28
CA GLY A 103 -26.96 -6.25 11.84
C GLY A 103 -27.66 -7.13 10.79
N THR A 104 -27.80 -6.64 9.55
CA THR A 104 -28.31 -7.43 8.42
C THR A 104 -27.30 -8.42 7.86
N LEU A 105 -26.01 -8.27 8.20
CA LEU A 105 -24.90 -9.15 7.77
C LEU A 105 -24.66 -10.30 8.75
N SER A 106 -25.70 -10.78 9.41
CA SER A 106 -25.63 -11.88 10.39
C SER A 106 -25.44 -13.25 9.74
N SER A 107 -25.94 -13.43 8.51
CA SER A 107 -25.86 -14.70 7.78
C SER A 107 -24.72 -14.73 6.77
N ALA A 108 -24.20 -15.94 6.48
CA ALA A 108 -23.21 -16.14 5.42
C ALA A 108 -23.74 -15.67 4.05
N HIS A 109 -25.04 -15.84 3.80
CA HIS A 109 -25.68 -15.39 2.56
C HIS A 109 -25.67 -13.86 2.41
N ALA A 110 -25.99 -13.12 3.47
CA ALA A 110 -25.96 -11.65 3.45
C ALA A 110 -24.54 -11.11 3.25
N LYS A 111 -23.54 -11.71 3.93
CA LYS A 111 -22.12 -11.38 3.72
C LYS A 111 -21.69 -11.61 2.27
N GLU A 112 -22.12 -12.71 1.66
CA GLU A 112 -21.82 -13.01 0.25
C GLU A 112 -22.51 -12.03 -0.72
N ASN A 113 -23.73 -11.60 -0.43
CA ASN A 113 -24.43 -10.58 -1.21
C ASN A 113 -23.71 -9.23 -1.16
N LEU A 114 -23.19 -8.84 0.00
CA LEU A 114 -22.34 -7.66 0.11
C LEU A 114 -21.04 -7.82 -0.69
N LYS A 115 -20.35 -8.97 -0.58
CA LYS A 115 -19.12 -9.24 -1.34
C LYS A 115 -19.35 -9.15 -2.85
N LYS A 116 -20.48 -9.67 -3.34
CA LYS A 116 -20.89 -9.54 -4.76
C LYS A 116 -21.18 -8.09 -5.15
N GLY A 117 -21.89 -7.34 -4.31
CA GLY A 117 -22.11 -5.90 -4.52
C GLY A 117 -20.80 -5.12 -4.59
N PHE A 118 -19.88 -5.41 -3.67
CA PHE A 118 -18.56 -4.78 -3.61
C PHE A 118 -17.74 -5.09 -4.87
N TYR A 119 -17.76 -6.35 -5.34
CA TYR A 119 -17.10 -6.73 -6.58
C TYR A 119 -17.68 -6.03 -7.80
N ARG A 120 -19.01 -5.84 -7.86
CA ARG A 120 -19.65 -5.08 -8.94
C ARG A 120 -19.25 -3.60 -8.94
N ALA A 121 -19.09 -3.01 -7.76
CA ALA A 121 -18.72 -1.59 -7.63
C ALA A 121 -17.23 -1.33 -7.93
N THR A 122 -16.35 -2.23 -7.49
CA THR A 122 -14.89 -1.95 -7.47
C THR A 122 -14.06 -2.86 -8.38
N GLY A 123 -14.61 -3.97 -8.86
CA GLY A 123 -13.87 -5.02 -9.56
C GLY A 123 -12.92 -5.84 -8.67
N LEU A 124 -12.92 -5.61 -7.35
CA LEU A 124 -12.03 -6.25 -6.39
C LEU A 124 -12.78 -7.25 -5.52
N ARG A 125 -12.15 -8.40 -5.21
CA ARG A 125 -12.70 -9.35 -4.24
C ARG A 125 -12.51 -8.80 -2.82
N LEU A 126 -13.59 -8.75 -2.05
CA LEU A 126 -13.55 -8.32 -0.64
C LEU A 126 -13.21 -9.50 0.28
N ARG A 127 -12.17 -9.36 1.10
CA ARG A 127 -11.70 -10.32 2.10
C ARG A 127 -11.77 -9.71 3.50
N ASP A 128 -11.60 -10.56 4.52
CA ASP A 128 -11.49 -10.19 5.93
C ASP A 128 -12.76 -9.50 6.48
N LEU A 129 -13.87 -9.61 5.76
CA LEU A 129 -15.16 -9.03 6.17
C LEU A 129 -15.65 -9.68 7.47
N GLU A 130 -15.46 -11.00 7.61
CA GLU A 130 -15.84 -11.76 8.78
C GLU A 130 -15.09 -11.30 10.04
N GLU A 131 -13.81 -10.98 9.93
CA GLU A 131 -12.98 -10.48 11.02
C GLU A 131 -13.46 -9.09 11.48
N VAL A 132 -13.89 -8.24 10.53
CA VAL A 132 -14.41 -6.91 10.82
C VAL A 132 -15.81 -6.95 11.45
N LEU A 133 -16.58 -8.01 11.21
CA LEU A 133 -17.94 -8.20 11.73
C LEU A 133 -18.02 -9.03 13.02
N SER A 134 -16.90 -9.58 13.49
CA SER A 134 -16.80 -10.37 14.73
C SER A 134 -16.67 -9.47 15.95
#